data_AF-A0A4Y3TV84-F1
#
_entry.id   AF-A0A4Y3TV84-F1
#
_cell.length_a   1.000
_cell.length_b   1.000
_cell.length_c   1.000
_cell.angle_alpha   90.00
_cell.angle_beta   90.00
_cell.angle_gamma   90.00
#
_symmetry.space_group_name_H-M   'P 1'
#
loop_
_entity.id
_entity.type
_entity.pdbx_description
1 polymer ?
#
loop_
_entity_poly.entity_id
_entity_poly.type
_entity_poly.pdbx_seq_one_letter_code
_entity_poly.pdbx_strand_id
1 'polypeptide(L)'
;MDNIQQTILSQYANSPALCSIIDAWNQALDPASLIDQWYALVWNVKTAQGYGLDVWGRIVGVSRVLSIASVDYLGWREANDLTEEGFDQAPWYSGKDATSNYRLSDDGYRQLIYARALANISDGSILSLNTILTTLFAGQGDAYVRDNGDMTMTYVFKFIPTDVQVSIIQNSGVLPCPAGVGVSYSIEATS
;
A
#
# COMPACT_ATOMS: atom_id res chain seq x y z
N MET A 1 17.70 -25.22 18.20
CA MET A 1 18.66 -25.90 17.29
C MET A 1 17.99 -27.08 16.65
N ASP A 2 18.12 -27.22 15.33
CA ASP A 2 17.69 -28.43 14.66
C ASP A 2 18.64 -29.58 14.98
N ASN A 3 18.10 -30.70 15.46
CA ASN A 3 18.83 -31.96 15.70
C ASN A 3 19.97 -31.88 16.74
N ILE A 4 19.62 -31.55 17.99
CA ILE A 4 20.52 -31.56 19.17
C ILE A 4 21.34 -32.86 19.27
N GLN A 5 20.76 -34.01 18.93
CA GLN A 5 21.43 -35.32 19.05
C GLN A 5 22.75 -35.42 18.30
N GLN A 6 22.92 -34.67 17.20
CA GLN A 6 24.17 -34.62 16.44
C GLN A 6 25.31 -33.92 17.20
N THR A 7 24.97 -33.08 18.18
CA THR A 7 25.95 -32.34 19.01
C THR A 7 26.37 -33.12 20.26
N ILE A 8 25.67 -34.21 20.58
CA ILE A 8 25.95 -35.04 21.77
C ILE A 8 27.02 -36.09 21.41
N LEU A 9 28.09 -36.12 22.21
CA LEU A 9 29.11 -37.18 22.11
C LEU A 9 28.50 -38.55 22.42
N SER A 10 28.87 -39.56 21.64
CA SER A 10 28.32 -40.92 21.73
C SER A 10 28.36 -41.53 23.14
N GLN A 11 29.37 -41.21 23.95
CA GLN A 11 29.51 -41.68 25.34
C GLN A 11 28.43 -41.14 26.30
N TYR A 12 27.79 -40.01 25.97
CA TYR A 12 26.73 -39.38 26.79
C TYR A 12 25.33 -39.53 26.19
N ALA A 13 25.21 -40.06 24.97
CA ALA A 13 23.94 -40.19 24.25
C ALA A 13 22.89 -41.04 24.99
N ASN A 14 23.31 -41.95 25.88
CA ASN A 14 22.42 -42.83 26.63
C ASN A 14 22.20 -42.39 28.09
N SER A 15 22.57 -41.15 28.47
CA SER A 15 22.35 -40.60 29.81
C SER A 15 21.05 -39.76 29.84
N PRO A 16 19.95 -40.26 30.44
CA PRO A 16 18.67 -39.55 30.41
C PRO A 16 18.70 -38.19 31.10
N ALA A 17 19.48 -38.07 32.19
CA ALA A 17 19.60 -36.84 32.95
C ALA A 17 20.30 -35.73 32.15
N LEU A 18 21.42 -36.05 31.48
CA LEU A 18 22.14 -35.07 30.66
C LEU A 18 21.33 -34.64 29.44
N CYS A 19 20.71 -35.59 28.73
CA CYS A 19 19.85 -35.29 27.59
C CYS A 19 18.69 -34.37 27.98
N SER A 20 18.03 -34.62 29.13
CA SER A 20 16.92 -33.77 29.60
C SER A 20 17.32 -32.31 29.88
N ILE A 21 18.54 -32.09 30.40
CA ILE A 21 19.07 -30.74 30.62
C ILE A 21 19.33 -30.07 29.26
N ILE A 22 20.00 -30.76 28.34
CA ILE A 22 20.33 -30.21 27.01
C ILE A 22 19.05 -29.87 26.22
N ASP A 23 18.02 -30.72 26.29
CA ASP A 23 16.73 -30.48 25.66
C ASP A 23 16.03 -29.26 26.25
N ALA A 24 16.06 -29.10 27.58
CA ALA A 24 15.50 -27.93 28.25
C ALA A 24 16.23 -26.63 27.84
N TRP A 25 17.55 -26.68 27.73
CA TRP A 25 18.35 -25.54 27.23
C TRP A 25 18.05 -25.23 25.77
N ASN A 26 17.90 -26.25 24.92
CA ASN A 26 17.53 -26.04 23.54
C ASN A 26 16.16 -25.38 23.42
N GLN A 27 15.15 -25.86 24.16
CA GLN A 27 13.81 -25.25 24.15
C GLN A 27 13.84 -23.80 24.65
N ALA A 28 14.64 -23.49 25.68
CA ALA A 28 14.75 -22.14 26.23
C ALA A 28 15.47 -21.16 25.26
N LEU A 29 16.35 -21.66 24.41
CA LEU A 29 17.16 -20.85 23.51
C LEU A 29 16.75 -20.96 22.03
N ASP A 30 15.74 -21.76 21.69
CA ASP A 30 15.38 -22.02 20.30
C ASP A 30 14.68 -20.80 19.67
N PRO A 31 15.32 -20.09 18.71
CA PRO A 31 14.73 -18.92 18.11
C PRO A 31 13.81 -19.26 16.93
N ALA A 32 13.69 -20.53 16.53
CA ALA A 32 12.99 -20.94 15.32
C ALA A 32 11.56 -20.39 15.26
N SER A 33 10.79 -20.55 16.35
CA SER A 33 9.42 -20.03 16.42
C SER A 33 9.34 -18.50 16.31
N LEU A 34 10.34 -17.79 16.82
CA LEU A 34 10.42 -16.33 16.71
C LEU A 34 10.78 -15.90 15.28
N ILE A 35 11.69 -16.64 14.62
CA ILE A 35 12.07 -16.41 13.23
C ILE A 35 10.87 -16.62 12.31
N ASP A 36 10.09 -17.69 12.52
CA ASP A 36 8.89 -17.98 11.74
C ASP A 36 7.83 -16.89 11.94
N GLN A 37 7.61 -16.45 13.18
CA GLN A 37 6.72 -15.33 13.49
C GLN A 37 7.20 -14.02 12.85
N TRP A 38 8.50 -13.73 12.93
CA TRP A 38 9.08 -12.57 12.28
C TRP A 38 8.91 -12.64 10.76
N TYR A 39 9.16 -13.79 10.15
CA TYR A 39 8.95 -13.99 8.73
C TYR A 39 7.49 -13.75 8.35
N ALA A 40 6.53 -14.30 9.10
CA ALA A 40 5.11 -14.13 8.82
C ALA A 40 4.62 -12.69 9.04
N LEU A 41 5.03 -12.03 10.12
CA LEU A 41 4.50 -10.72 10.52
C LEU A 41 5.24 -9.53 9.90
N VAL A 42 6.51 -9.72 9.50
CA VAL A 42 7.38 -8.66 8.98
C VAL A 42 7.77 -8.89 7.53
N TRP A 43 8.30 -10.08 7.21
CA TRP A 43 8.96 -10.29 5.92
C TRP A 43 8.00 -10.69 4.79
N ASN A 44 7.02 -11.55 5.06
CA ASN A 44 6.06 -12.01 4.07
C ASN A 44 4.96 -10.95 3.86
N VAL A 45 5.01 -10.23 2.73
CA VAL A 45 4.04 -9.16 2.39
C VAL A 45 2.58 -9.61 2.48
N LYS A 46 2.28 -10.88 2.18
CA LYS A 46 0.91 -11.41 2.20
C LYS A 46 0.34 -11.50 3.61
N THR A 47 1.19 -11.77 4.60
CA THR A 47 0.79 -11.99 6.00
C THR A 47 1.27 -10.89 6.94
N ALA A 48 2.11 -9.98 6.45
CA ALA A 48 2.66 -8.88 7.21
C ALA A 48 1.55 -7.96 7.73
N GLN A 49 1.77 -7.45 8.94
CA GLN A 49 0.83 -6.62 9.69
C GLN A 49 1.57 -5.48 10.40
N GLY A 50 0.86 -4.36 10.63
CA GLY A 50 1.39 -3.22 11.38
C GLY A 50 2.79 -2.77 10.90
N TYR A 51 3.80 -2.94 11.77
CA TYR A 51 5.18 -2.55 11.51
C TYR A 51 5.79 -3.23 10.28
N GLY A 52 5.46 -4.50 10.01
CA GLY A 52 5.98 -5.21 8.84
C GLY A 52 5.62 -4.52 7.53
N LEU A 53 4.35 -4.13 7.40
CA LEU A 53 3.89 -3.37 6.24
C LEU A 53 4.50 -1.97 6.20
N ASP A 54 4.76 -1.33 7.34
CA ASP A 54 5.43 -0.03 7.38
C ASP A 54 6.88 -0.11 6.85
N VAL A 55 7.57 -1.23 7.07
CA VAL A 55 8.90 -1.48 6.46
C VAL A 55 8.77 -1.62 4.95
N TRP A 56 7.84 -2.43 4.46
CA TRP A 56 7.58 -2.58 3.03
C TRP A 56 7.19 -1.28 2.35
N GLY A 57 6.34 -0.48 3.00
CA GLY A 57 5.97 0.85 2.54
C GLY A 57 7.16 1.78 2.37
N ARG A 58 8.10 1.79 3.32
CA ARG A 58 9.35 2.55 3.17
C ARG A 58 10.21 2.04 2.01
N ILE A 59 10.26 0.73 1.79
CA ILE A 59 11.02 0.12 0.68
C ILE A 59 10.46 0.56 -0.67
N VAL A 60 9.14 0.55 -0.86
CA VAL A 60 8.50 0.93 -2.13
C VAL A 60 8.23 2.44 -2.25
N GLY A 61 8.38 3.19 -1.16
CA GLY A 61 8.24 4.65 -1.10
C GLY A 61 6.82 5.15 -0.93
N VAL A 62 5.98 4.49 -0.12
CA VAL A 62 4.61 4.95 0.23
C VAL A 62 4.36 4.97 1.74
N SER A 63 3.63 6.00 2.18
CA SER A 63 3.21 6.16 3.57
C SER A 63 1.86 5.49 3.83
N ARG A 64 1.68 4.95 5.04
CA ARG A 64 0.39 4.43 5.53
C ARG A 64 -0.60 5.54 5.86
N VAL A 65 -0.08 6.68 6.30
CA VAL A 65 -0.88 7.86 6.65
C VAL A 65 -0.96 8.73 5.42
N LEU A 66 -2.19 8.94 4.94
CA LEU A 66 -2.51 9.81 3.83
C LEU A 66 -3.07 11.13 4.37
N SER A 67 -2.66 12.24 3.78
CA SER A 67 -3.28 13.54 4.02
C SER A 67 -4.51 13.66 3.12
N ILE A 68 -5.68 13.65 3.73
CA ILE A 68 -6.94 13.94 3.06
C ILE A 68 -7.22 15.43 3.24
N ALA A 69 -7.51 16.14 2.15
CA ALA A 69 -8.09 17.47 2.23
C ALA A 69 -9.46 17.32 2.90
N SER A 70 -9.59 17.76 4.14
CA SER A 70 -10.69 17.31 5.00
C SER A 70 -11.95 18.16 4.89
N VAL A 71 -11.94 19.20 4.05
CA VAL A 71 -13.09 20.09 3.86
C VAL A 71 -13.00 20.70 2.47
N ASP A 72 -14.02 20.45 1.65
CA ASP A 72 -14.22 21.19 0.41
C ASP A 72 -14.55 22.65 0.74
N TYR A 73 -13.97 23.58 -0.01
CA TYR A 73 -14.20 25.00 0.21
C TYR A 73 -14.33 25.75 -1.09
N LEU A 74 -15.16 26.79 -1.08
CA LEU A 74 -15.22 27.76 -2.17
C LEU A 74 -14.07 28.76 -2.04
N GLY A 75 -13.32 28.94 -3.13
CA GLY A 75 -12.17 29.83 -3.20
C GLY A 75 -11.85 30.25 -4.63
N TRP A 76 -10.81 31.06 -4.78
CA TRP A 76 -10.38 31.61 -6.08
C TRP A 76 -9.27 30.77 -6.75
N ARG A 77 -8.86 29.67 -6.13
CA ARG A 77 -7.97 28.69 -6.78
C ARG A 77 -8.82 27.78 -7.64
N GLU A 78 -8.42 27.58 -8.89
CA GLU A 78 -9.01 26.57 -9.75
C GLU A 78 -8.76 25.19 -9.11
N ALA A 79 -9.84 24.44 -8.88
CA ALA A 79 -9.73 23.02 -8.62
C ALA A 79 -9.19 22.35 -9.89
N ASN A 80 -8.14 21.55 -9.74
CA ASN A 80 -7.52 20.80 -10.83
C ASN A 80 -7.64 19.29 -10.58
N ASP A 81 -8.68 18.90 -9.84
CA ASP A 81 -8.82 17.59 -9.24
C ASP A 81 -10.28 17.15 -9.09
N LEU A 82 -10.48 15.88 -8.76
CA LEU A 82 -11.73 15.20 -8.48
C LEU A 82 -12.56 15.75 -7.29
N THR A 83 -12.11 16.79 -6.57
CA THR A 83 -12.83 17.44 -5.46
C THR A 83 -13.62 18.69 -5.89
N GLU A 84 -14.04 18.76 -7.15
CA GLU A 84 -14.82 19.89 -7.67
C GLU A 84 -16.24 19.92 -7.07
N GLU A 85 -16.57 21.00 -6.36
CA GLU A 85 -17.89 21.22 -5.78
C GLU A 85 -18.62 22.42 -6.38
N GLY A 86 -19.94 22.31 -6.49
CA GLY A 86 -20.81 23.35 -7.06
C GLY A 86 -20.99 24.57 -6.13
N PHE A 87 -21.62 25.63 -6.66
CA PHE A 87 -22.01 26.77 -5.83
C PHE A 87 -23.01 26.33 -4.75
N ASP A 88 -22.89 26.91 -3.55
CA ASP A 88 -23.71 26.60 -2.36
C ASP A 88 -23.58 25.16 -1.81
N GLN A 89 -22.52 24.43 -2.19
CA GLN A 89 -22.24 23.09 -1.66
C GLN A 89 -21.17 23.07 -0.55
N ALA A 90 -20.37 24.14 -0.43
CA ALA A 90 -19.25 24.22 0.50
C ALA A 90 -19.07 25.62 1.12
N PRO A 91 -18.53 25.73 2.36
CA PRO A 91 -18.22 27.02 2.98
C PRO A 91 -17.07 27.76 2.26
N TRP A 92 -17.00 29.08 2.43
CA TRP A 92 -15.89 29.89 1.93
C TRP A 92 -14.57 29.57 2.64
N TYR A 93 -13.47 29.60 1.89
CA TYR A 93 -12.13 29.37 2.43
C TYR A 93 -11.80 30.28 3.63
N SER A 94 -11.43 29.67 4.75
CA SER A 94 -11.18 30.36 6.02
C SER A 94 -9.72 30.79 6.24
N GLY A 95 -8.84 30.63 5.24
CA GLY A 95 -7.43 31.02 5.31
C GLY A 95 -6.48 29.93 5.82
N LYS A 96 -6.98 28.71 6.07
CA LYS A 96 -6.18 27.52 6.39
C LYS A 96 -6.75 26.29 5.72
N ASP A 97 -5.90 25.49 5.11
CA ASP A 97 -6.31 24.17 4.61
C ASP A 97 -6.50 23.24 5.81
N ALA A 98 -7.73 22.78 6.01
CA ALA A 98 -8.00 21.71 6.96
C ALA A 98 -7.56 20.39 6.29
N THR A 99 -6.44 19.84 6.75
CA THR A 99 -6.00 18.50 6.35
C THR A 99 -6.24 17.54 7.49
N SER A 100 -6.83 16.40 7.16
CA SER A 100 -7.01 15.29 8.10
C SER A 100 -6.05 14.17 7.73
N ASN A 101 -5.39 13.62 8.74
CA ASN A 101 -4.54 12.46 8.56
C ASN A 101 -5.40 11.20 8.65
N TYR A 102 -5.47 10.45 7.57
CA TYR A 102 -6.16 9.17 7.54
C TYR A 102 -5.15 8.02 7.53
N ARG A 103 -5.29 7.09 8.47
CA ARG A 103 -4.43 5.91 8.57
C ARG A 103 -5.11 4.74 7.87
N LEU A 104 -4.48 4.21 6.83
CA LEU A 104 -4.98 3.01 6.13
C LEU A 104 -4.95 1.76 7.03
N SER A 105 -5.97 0.91 6.85
CA SER A 105 -5.99 -0.45 7.38
C SER A 105 -4.86 -1.29 6.79
N ASP A 106 -4.50 -2.40 7.43
CA ASP A 106 -3.44 -3.28 6.91
C ASP A 106 -3.76 -3.82 5.52
N ASP A 107 -5.02 -4.16 5.24
CA ASP A 107 -5.42 -4.66 3.92
C ASP A 107 -5.36 -3.57 2.85
N GLY A 108 -5.89 -2.38 3.13
CA GLY A 108 -5.82 -1.25 2.19
C GLY A 108 -4.39 -0.79 1.94
N TYR A 109 -3.55 -0.79 2.98
CA TYR A 109 -2.14 -0.44 2.85
C TYR A 109 -1.34 -1.49 2.07
N ARG A 110 -1.67 -2.78 2.24
CA ARG A 110 -1.05 -3.86 1.45
C ARG A 110 -1.38 -3.71 -0.04
N GLN A 111 -2.63 -3.39 -0.38
CA GLN A 111 -3.02 -3.09 -1.77
C GLN A 111 -2.22 -1.90 -2.33
N LEU A 112 -2.08 -0.83 -1.56
CA LEU A 112 -1.27 0.33 -1.94
C LEU A 112 0.20 -0.03 -2.18
N ILE A 113 0.80 -0.85 -1.32
CA ILE A 113 2.18 -1.33 -1.47
C ILE A 113 2.34 -2.15 -2.75
N TYR A 114 1.42 -3.06 -3.04
CA TYR A 114 1.47 -3.85 -4.27
C TYR A 114 1.36 -2.97 -5.52
N ALA A 115 0.40 -2.05 -5.53
CA ALA A 115 0.23 -1.11 -6.64
C ALA A 115 1.48 -0.22 -6.83
N ARG A 116 2.09 0.26 -5.74
CA ARG A 116 3.35 1.02 -5.81
C ARG A 116 4.50 0.18 -6.33
N ALA A 117 4.64 -1.05 -5.86
CA ALA A 117 5.67 -1.96 -6.33
C ALA A 117 5.55 -2.19 -7.84
N LEU A 118 4.32 -2.40 -8.33
CA LEU A 118 4.02 -2.52 -9.77
C LEU A 118 4.34 -1.22 -10.53
N ALA A 119 3.99 -0.06 -9.97
CA ALA A 119 4.31 1.23 -10.55
C ALA A 119 5.83 1.45 -10.70
N ASN A 120 6.62 1.06 -9.69
CA ASN A 120 8.07 1.21 -9.70
C ASN A 120 8.77 0.32 -10.76
N ILE A 121 8.16 -0.80 -11.16
CA ILE A 121 8.69 -1.71 -12.19
C ILE A 121 7.97 -1.57 -13.54
N SER A 122 7.03 -0.63 -13.64
CA SER A 122 6.22 -0.42 -14.83
C SER A 122 7.04 0.18 -15.97
N ASP A 123 6.74 -0.24 -17.19
CA ASP A 123 7.24 0.36 -18.42
C ASP A 123 6.41 1.57 -18.89
N GLY A 124 5.37 1.93 -18.15
CA GLY A 124 4.44 3.01 -18.50
C GLY A 124 3.48 2.66 -19.63
N SER A 125 3.44 1.41 -20.10
CA SER A 125 2.48 0.97 -21.11
C SER A 125 1.05 0.96 -20.56
N ILE A 126 0.06 1.20 -21.42
CA ILE A 126 -1.37 1.17 -21.06
C ILE A 126 -1.74 -0.15 -20.35
N LEU A 127 -1.19 -1.28 -20.78
CA LEU A 127 -1.42 -2.58 -20.15
C LEU A 127 -0.88 -2.63 -18.72
N SER A 128 0.33 -2.13 -18.49
CA SER A 128 0.94 -2.07 -17.16
C SER A 128 0.14 -1.15 -16.24
N LEU A 129 -0.26 0.03 -16.74
CA LEU A 129 -1.07 0.98 -16.00
C LEU A 129 -2.45 0.42 -15.63
N ASN A 130 -3.11 -0.29 -16.55
CA ASN A 130 -4.37 -0.97 -16.26
C ASN A 130 -4.21 -2.07 -15.21
N THR A 131 -3.06 -2.75 -15.18
CA THR A 131 -2.75 -3.74 -14.14
C THR A 131 -2.59 -3.09 -12.75
N ILE A 132 -1.99 -1.90 -12.69
CA ILE A 132 -1.90 -1.11 -11.45
C ILE A 132 -3.29 -0.68 -10.98
N LEU A 133 -4.11 -0.15 -11.88
CA LEU A 133 -5.48 0.31 -11.57
C LEU A 133 -6.36 -0.83 -11.05
N THR A 134 -6.33 -1.98 -11.73
CA THR A 134 -7.08 -3.17 -11.30
C THR A 134 -6.61 -3.71 -9.96
N THR A 135 -5.31 -3.60 -9.64
CA THR A 135 -4.77 -3.98 -8.32
C THR A 135 -5.25 -3.04 -7.22
N LEU A 136 -5.35 -1.74 -7.51
CA LEU A 136 -5.64 -0.71 -6.53
C LEU A 136 -7.14 -0.55 -6.26
N PHE A 137 -7.99 -0.73 -7.28
CA PHE A 137 -9.45 -0.53 -7.20
C PHE A 137 -10.26 -1.83 -7.39
N ALA A 138 -9.64 -2.98 -7.13
CA ALA A 138 -10.29 -4.28 -7.26
C ALA A 138 -11.65 -4.31 -6.53
N GLY A 139 -12.73 -4.56 -7.27
CA GLY A 139 -14.09 -4.69 -6.73
C GLY A 139 -14.87 -3.39 -6.53
N GLN A 140 -14.34 -2.23 -6.96
CA GLN A 140 -15.02 -0.94 -6.82
C GLN A 140 -15.61 -0.40 -8.12
N GLY A 141 -15.20 -0.95 -9.26
CA GLY A 141 -15.68 -0.60 -10.59
C GLY A 141 -14.55 -0.68 -11.61
N ASP A 142 -14.87 -0.38 -12.86
CA ASP A 142 -13.88 -0.34 -13.93
C ASP A 142 -13.00 0.91 -13.81
N ALA A 143 -11.69 0.72 -13.86
CA ALA A 143 -10.70 1.80 -14.00
C ALA A 143 -9.71 1.44 -15.11
N TYR A 144 -9.50 2.35 -16.06
CA TYR A 144 -8.58 2.14 -17.17
C TYR A 144 -7.94 3.44 -17.64
N VAL A 145 -6.82 3.30 -18.36
CA VAL A 145 -6.16 4.41 -19.06
C VAL A 145 -6.69 4.52 -20.48
N ARG A 146 -7.03 5.74 -20.88
CA ARG A 146 -7.31 6.15 -22.25
C ARG A 146 -6.11 6.94 -22.77
N ASP A 147 -5.56 6.52 -23.90
CA ASP A 147 -4.57 7.31 -24.66
C ASP A 147 -5.30 8.25 -25.61
N ASN A 148 -4.97 9.54 -25.57
CA ASN A 148 -5.62 10.58 -26.37
C ASN A 148 -4.88 10.83 -27.70
N GLY A 149 -3.71 10.21 -27.91
CA GLY A 149 -2.94 10.31 -29.15
C GLY A 149 -2.20 11.64 -29.35
N ASP A 150 -2.16 12.50 -28.34
CA ASP A 150 -1.63 13.86 -28.41
C ASP A 150 -0.59 14.16 -27.30
N MET A 151 0.22 13.16 -26.93
CA MET A 151 1.09 13.22 -25.75
C MET A 151 0.30 13.54 -24.46
N THR A 152 -0.96 13.13 -24.40
CA THR A 152 -1.74 13.12 -23.15
C THR A 152 -2.41 11.78 -22.94
N MET A 153 -2.69 11.46 -21.69
CA MET A 153 -3.45 10.30 -21.27
C MET A 153 -4.44 10.68 -20.18
N THR A 154 -5.51 9.90 -20.08
CA THR A 154 -6.56 10.10 -19.10
C THR A 154 -6.80 8.82 -18.31
N TYR A 155 -6.72 8.91 -16.99
CA TYR A 155 -7.19 7.88 -16.08
C TYR A 155 -8.70 8.01 -15.93
N VAL A 156 -9.43 7.00 -16.41
CA VAL A 156 -10.89 6.96 -16.39
C VAL A 156 -11.36 6.05 -15.27
N PHE A 157 -12.20 6.57 -14.38
CA PHE A 157 -12.85 5.81 -13.29
C PHE A 157 -14.36 5.74 -13.56
N LYS A 158 -14.92 4.54 -13.66
CA LYS A 158 -16.38 4.33 -13.83
C LYS A 158 -17.14 4.18 -12.51
N PHE A 159 -16.59 4.72 -11.44
CA PHE A 159 -17.19 4.75 -10.11
C PHE A 159 -16.80 6.06 -9.44
N ILE A 160 -17.56 6.45 -8.42
CA ILE A 160 -17.27 7.64 -7.62
C ILE A 160 -16.24 7.25 -6.55
N PRO A 161 -14.99 7.75 -6.60
CA PRO A 161 -13.98 7.42 -5.61
C PRO A 161 -14.31 8.05 -4.26
N THR A 162 -13.98 7.37 -3.16
CA THR A 162 -14.06 7.95 -1.81
C THR A 162 -12.92 8.96 -1.57
N ASP A 163 -13.04 9.85 -0.59
CA ASP A 163 -11.99 10.84 -0.25
C ASP A 163 -10.61 10.20 -0.02
N VAL A 164 -10.60 9.02 0.60
CA VAL A 164 -9.38 8.23 0.80
C VAL A 164 -8.79 7.81 -0.55
N GLN A 165 -9.61 7.35 -1.49
CA GLN A 165 -9.18 6.95 -2.82
C GLN A 165 -8.72 8.12 -3.67
N VAL A 166 -9.39 9.27 -3.59
CA VAL A 166 -8.94 10.52 -4.22
C VAL A 166 -7.53 10.86 -3.71
N SER A 167 -7.32 10.80 -2.38
CA SER A 167 -5.99 11.03 -1.81
C SER A 167 -4.94 10.01 -2.28
N ILE A 168 -5.35 8.77 -2.60
CA ILE A 168 -4.45 7.78 -3.21
C ILE A 168 -4.13 8.15 -4.66
N ILE A 169 -5.13 8.49 -5.47
CA ILE A 169 -4.98 8.85 -6.89
C ILE A 169 -4.01 10.02 -7.03
N GLN A 170 -4.16 11.04 -6.20
CA GLN A 170 -3.41 12.28 -6.34
C GLN A 170 -2.11 12.33 -5.54
N ASN A 171 -2.17 11.98 -4.25
CA ASN A 171 -1.13 12.34 -3.29
C ASN A 171 -0.19 11.18 -2.97
N SER A 172 -0.60 9.93 -3.24
CA SER A 172 0.25 8.76 -2.97
C SER A 172 1.41 8.61 -3.97
N GLY A 173 1.31 9.27 -5.13
CA GLY A 173 2.25 9.14 -6.23
C GLY A 173 2.28 7.75 -6.87
N VAL A 174 1.32 6.87 -6.57
CA VAL A 174 1.28 5.48 -7.06
C VAL A 174 1.00 5.40 -8.56
N LEU A 175 0.22 6.31 -9.11
CA LEU A 175 -0.10 6.32 -10.55
C LEU A 175 1.06 6.93 -11.34
N PRO A 176 1.71 6.16 -12.25
CA PRO A 176 2.83 6.66 -13.03
C PRO A 176 2.40 7.73 -14.04
N CYS A 177 3.25 8.74 -14.21
CA CYS A 177 3.16 9.67 -15.32
C CYS A 177 4.32 9.39 -16.30
N PRO A 178 4.05 8.82 -17.49
CA PRO A 178 5.09 8.60 -18.49
C PRO A 178 5.79 9.92 -18.87
N ALA A 179 7.09 9.85 -19.13
CA ALA A 179 7.88 11.04 -19.42
C ALA A 179 7.38 11.76 -20.69
N GLY A 180 7.09 13.05 -20.55
CA GLY A 180 6.62 13.88 -21.67
C GLY A 180 5.14 13.71 -22.02
N VAL A 181 4.36 12.99 -21.21
CA VAL A 181 2.92 12.80 -21.39
C VAL A 181 2.14 13.57 -20.31
N GLY A 182 1.17 14.39 -20.72
CA GLY A 182 0.24 15.04 -19.79
C GLY A 182 -0.77 14.04 -19.23
N VAL A 183 -0.98 14.01 -17.91
CA VAL A 183 -1.96 13.12 -17.27
C VAL A 183 -3.16 13.92 -16.79
N SER A 184 -4.36 13.42 -17.08
CA SER A 184 -5.64 13.93 -16.58
C SER A 184 -6.44 12.80 -15.93
N TYR A 185 -7.42 13.17 -15.11
CA TYR A 185 -8.32 12.23 -14.45
C TYR A 185 -9.76 12.54 -14.86
N SER A 186 -10.58 11.52 -15.12
CA SER A 186 -11.99 11.69 -15.43
C SER A 186 -12.85 10.65 -14.71
N ILE A 187 -13.93 11.12 -14.08
CA ILE A 187 -14.95 10.24 -13.50
C ILE A 187 -16.10 10.12 -14.51
N GLU A 188 -16.30 8.90 -15.02
CA GLU A 188 -17.40 8.52 -15.92
C GLU A 188 -18.37 7.59 -15.18
N ALA A 189 -18.75 7.95 -13.95
CA ALA A 189 -19.74 7.20 -13.19
C ALA A 189 -21.13 7.43 -13.80
N THR A 190 -21.82 6.35 -14.18
CA THR A 190 -23.21 6.44 -14.62
C THR A 190 -24.07 6.61 -13.37
N SER A 191 -24.78 7.73 -13.27
CA SER A 191 -25.77 8.02 -12.23
C SER A 191 -26.94 7.05 -12.26
#